data_AF-A0A7S4EE98-F1
#
_entry.id   AF-A0A7S4EE98-F1
#
_cell.length_a   1.000
_cell.length_b   1.000
_cell.length_c   1.000
_cell.angle_alpha   90.00
_cell.angle_beta   90.00
_cell.angle_gamma   90.00
#
_symmetry.space_group_name_H-M   'P 1'
#
loop_
_entity.id
_entity.type
_entity.pdbx_description
1 polymer ?
#
loop_
_entity_poly.entity_id
_entity_poly.type
_entity_poly.pdbx_seq_one_letter_code
_entity_poly.pdbx_strand_id
1 'polypeptide(L)'
;MIDSLKAAGINFLAVDFDMTLIDRHTEGRWSGTASELLRHVRPEMRQLLRDALDAQMFVAIVTLSPQTSLIREVTRLLFPKDFQLIIIRGNDGNWFYGGQGSSRGKQPHIASAVEELSHAHAAQISRRSTLLIDDDAQNINDALVNGVNAILYAPHDPSCLQRGVAALGEA
;
A
#
# COMPACT_ATOMS: atom_id res chain seq x y z
N MET A 1 11.68 8.66 -8.97
CA MET A 1 10.58 7.67 -8.92
C MET A 1 9.24 8.36 -8.73
N ILE A 2 9.08 9.19 -7.68
CA ILE A 2 7.82 9.94 -7.46
C ILE A 2 7.40 10.81 -8.65
N ASP A 3 8.33 11.54 -9.28
CA ASP A 3 7.97 12.36 -10.45
C ASP A 3 7.42 11.53 -11.60
N SER A 4 7.96 10.32 -11.81
CA SER A 4 7.45 9.36 -12.81
C SER A 4 6.06 8.85 -12.45
N LEU A 5 5.80 8.57 -11.16
CA LEU A 5 4.47 8.20 -10.68
C LEU A 5 3.46 9.32 -10.93
N LYS A 6 3.82 10.56 -10.61
CA LYS A 6 2.98 11.74 -10.87
C LYS A 6 2.74 11.97 -12.35
N ALA A 7 3.76 11.81 -13.19
CA ALA A 7 3.65 11.91 -14.64
C ALA A 7 2.70 10.83 -15.21
N ALA A 8 2.67 9.64 -14.61
CA ALA A 8 1.72 8.58 -14.91
C ALA A 8 0.32 8.81 -14.30
N GLY A 9 0.07 9.96 -13.67
CA GLY A 9 -1.23 10.30 -13.07
C GLY A 9 -1.52 9.58 -11.75
N ILE A 10 -0.52 8.94 -11.14
CA ILE A 10 -0.67 8.27 -9.84
C ILE A 10 -0.66 9.32 -8.73
N ASN A 11 -1.65 9.25 -7.84
CA ASN A 11 -1.76 10.10 -6.65
C ASN A 11 -2.04 9.33 -5.36
N PHE A 12 -2.25 8.01 -5.44
CA PHE A 12 -2.50 7.14 -4.29
C PHE A 12 -1.66 5.86 -4.37
N LEU A 13 -0.90 5.59 -3.31
CA LEU A 13 -0.16 4.33 -3.14
C LEU A 13 -0.88 3.43 -2.14
N ALA A 14 -1.23 2.23 -2.56
CA ALA A 14 -1.67 1.15 -1.70
C ALA A 14 -0.56 0.09 -1.65
N VAL A 15 0.01 -0.14 -0.47
CA VAL A 15 1.20 -1.00 -0.32
C VAL A 15 0.88 -2.16 0.60
N ASP A 16 1.24 -3.37 0.17
CA ASP A 16 1.16 -4.54 1.04
C ASP A 16 2.18 -4.50 2.18
N PHE A 17 1.84 -5.18 3.27
CA PHE A 17 2.66 -5.28 4.45
C PHE A 17 3.66 -6.45 4.36
N ASP A 18 3.17 -7.68 4.52
CA ASP A 18 4.00 -8.89 4.56
C ASP A 18 4.73 -9.11 3.25
N MET A 19 6.01 -9.51 3.32
CA MET A 19 6.89 -9.75 2.16
C MET A 19 7.08 -8.56 1.17
N THR A 20 6.32 -7.48 1.32
CA THR A 20 6.36 -6.25 0.54
C THR A 20 6.99 -5.11 1.33
N LEU A 21 6.28 -4.46 2.28
CA LEU A 21 6.86 -3.42 3.14
C LEU A 21 7.93 -3.99 4.08
N ILE A 22 7.72 -5.20 4.57
CA ILE A 22 8.67 -5.94 5.42
C ILE A 22 9.24 -7.16 4.69
N ASP A 23 10.42 -7.61 5.08
CA ASP A 23 11.07 -8.81 4.54
C ASP A 23 10.66 -10.12 5.23
N ARG A 24 9.59 -10.07 6.02
CA ARG A 24 9.02 -11.20 6.73
C ARG A 24 7.59 -11.44 6.32
N HIS A 25 7.24 -12.73 6.31
CA HIS A 25 5.87 -13.17 6.27
C HIS A 25 5.42 -13.43 7.72
N THR A 26 4.54 -12.59 8.25
CA THR A 26 4.00 -12.70 9.62
C THR A 26 2.90 -13.74 9.74
N GLU A 27 2.35 -14.21 8.61
CA GLU A 27 1.17 -15.08 8.54
C GLU A 27 -0.05 -14.53 9.31
N GLY A 28 -0.07 -13.21 9.56
CA GLY A 28 -1.08 -12.57 10.41
C GLY A 28 -1.02 -12.97 11.89
N ARG A 29 0.12 -13.50 12.36
CA ARG A 29 0.30 -14.05 13.72
C ARG A 29 1.64 -13.69 14.36
N TRP A 30 2.23 -12.55 14.01
CA TRP A 30 3.46 -12.08 14.64
C TRP A 30 3.29 -11.95 16.16
N SER A 31 4.14 -12.64 16.92
CA SER A 31 4.10 -12.68 18.38
C SER A 31 5.10 -11.73 19.05
N GLY A 32 6.03 -11.15 18.28
CA GLY A 32 6.98 -10.17 18.76
C GLY A 32 6.39 -8.77 18.85
N THR A 33 7.25 -7.81 19.19
CA THR A 33 6.93 -6.39 19.30
C THR A 33 6.97 -5.68 17.94
N ALA A 34 6.35 -4.50 17.87
CA ALA A 34 6.47 -3.61 16.72
C ALA A 34 7.93 -3.18 16.47
N SER A 35 8.72 -3.00 17.53
CA SER A 35 10.13 -2.60 17.42
C SER A 35 11.02 -3.71 16.82
N GLU A 36 10.68 -4.97 17.07
CA GLU A 36 11.35 -6.10 16.41
C GLU A 36 10.95 -6.18 14.94
N LEU A 37 9.66 -6.03 14.64
CA LEU A 37 9.16 -6.05 13.27
C LEU A 37 9.65 -4.85 12.44
N LEU A 38 9.89 -3.70 13.07
CA LEU A 38 10.47 -2.51 12.43
C LEU A 38 11.84 -2.81 11.79
N ARG A 39 12.62 -3.74 12.35
CA ARG A 39 13.93 -4.14 11.82
C ARG A 39 13.83 -4.88 10.48
N HIS A 40 12.64 -5.34 10.14
CA HIS A 40 12.32 -6.05 8.90
C HIS A 40 11.77 -5.12 7.82
N VAL A 41 11.54 -3.83 8.12
CA VAL A 41 11.10 -2.87 7.11
C VAL A 41 12.16 -2.69 6.04
N ARG A 42 11.76 -2.86 4.78
CA ARG A 42 12.64 -2.72 3.63
C ARG A 42 13.02 -1.26 3.41
N PRO A 43 14.31 -0.91 3.31
CA PRO A 43 14.75 0.48 3.16
C PRO A 43 14.14 1.19 1.94
N GLU A 44 14.02 0.50 0.81
CA GLU A 44 13.47 1.04 -0.43
C GLU A 44 11.98 1.35 -0.33
N MET A 45 11.20 0.51 0.36
CA MET A 45 9.78 0.76 0.60
C MET A 45 9.59 1.92 1.57
N ARG A 46 10.40 1.95 2.64
CA ARG A 46 10.41 3.08 3.57
C ARG A 46 10.68 4.40 2.82
N GLN A 47 11.68 4.42 1.95
CA GLN A 47 12.03 5.61 1.19
C GLN A 47 10.91 6.01 0.24
N LEU A 48 10.32 5.05 -0.49
CA LEU A 48 9.18 5.31 -1.38
C LEU A 48 7.99 5.94 -0.64
N LEU A 49 7.62 5.40 0.52
CA LEU A 49 6.52 5.94 1.32
C LEU A 49 6.83 7.34 1.85
N ARG A 50 8.07 7.61 2.30
CA ARG A 50 8.50 8.96 2.71
C ARG A 50 8.40 9.95 1.57
N ASP A 51 8.96 9.60 0.41
CA ASP A 51 8.97 10.47 -0.77
C ASP A 51 7.54 10.74 -1.25
N ALA A 52 6.65 9.74 -1.20
CA ALA A 52 5.24 9.88 -1.55
C ALA A 52 4.53 10.88 -0.62
N LEU A 53 4.73 10.76 0.71
CA LEU A 53 4.17 11.69 1.69
C LEU A 53 4.69 13.12 1.50
N ASP A 54 6.00 13.30 1.30
CA ASP A 54 6.61 14.61 1.04
C ASP A 54 6.06 15.25 -0.24
N ALA A 55 5.73 14.42 -1.23
CA ALA A 55 5.14 14.83 -2.48
C ALA A 55 3.62 14.98 -2.43
N GLN A 56 3.00 14.89 -1.24
CA GLN A 56 1.55 15.00 -1.00
C GLN A 56 0.72 13.97 -1.75
N MET A 57 1.28 12.79 -2.01
CA MET A 57 0.50 11.64 -2.45
C MET A 57 -0.20 11.01 -1.26
N PHE A 58 -1.35 10.41 -1.51
CA PHE A 58 -2.04 9.61 -0.50
C PHE A 58 -1.36 8.25 -0.35
N VAL A 59 -1.33 7.72 0.88
CA VAL A 59 -0.68 6.45 1.19
C VAL A 59 -1.61 5.59 2.06
N ALA A 60 -1.71 4.31 1.71
CA ALA A 60 -2.31 3.30 2.55
C ALA A 60 -1.46 2.03 2.62
N ILE A 61 -1.49 1.39 3.78
CA ILE A 61 -1.07 0.00 3.94
C ILE A 61 -2.32 -0.87 3.82
N VAL A 62 -2.35 -1.76 2.82
CA VAL A 62 -3.46 -2.68 2.56
C VAL A 62 -2.97 -4.12 2.70
N THR A 63 -3.52 -4.86 3.65
CA THR A 63 -3.03 -6.21 3.99
C THR A 63 -4.19 -7.16 4.27
N LEU A 64 -3.94 -8.46 4.14
CA LEU A 64 -4.88 -9.49 4.61
C LEU A 64 -4.64 -9.87 6.08
N SER A 65 -3.60 -9.33 6.71
CA SER A 65 -3.33 -9.54 8.14
C SER A 65 -4.42 -8.89 9.01
N PRO A 66 -4.90 -9.58 10.07
CA PRO A 66 -5.80 -8.98 11.06
C PRO A 66 -5.06 -8.11 12.08
N GLN A 67 -3.72 -8.11 12.12
CA GLN A 67 -2.93 -7.45 13.16
C GLN A 67 -2.74 -5.94 12.91
N THR A 68 -3.81 -5.22 12.58
CA THR A 68 -3.76 -3.79 12.22
C THR A 68 -3.22 -2.90 13.34
N SER A 69 -3.46 -3.23 14.61
CA SER A 69 -2.90 -2.51 15.76
C SER A 69 -1.36 -2.58 15.79
N LEU A 70 -0.78 -3.76 15.53
CA LEU A 70 0.67 -3.94 15.44
C LEU A 70 1.24 -3.15 14.25
N ILE A 71 0.60 -3.25 13.08
CA ILE A 71 1.02 -2.54 11.85
C ILE A 71 0.96 -1.02 12.07
N ARG A 72 -0.05 -0.54 12.78
CA ARG A 72 -0.17 0.88 13.17
C ARG A 72 0.96 1.32 14.08
N GLU A 73 1.37 0.47 15.02
CA GLU A 73 2.52 0.77 15.88
C GLU A 73 3.84 0.80 15.08
N VAL A 74 4.06 -0.17 14.17
CA VAL A 74 5.22 -0.16 13.24
C VAL A 74 5.21 1.14 12.42
N THR A 75 4.07 1.51 11.85
CA THR A 75 3.91 2.74 11.06
C THR A 75 4.20 3.99 11.87
N ARG A 76 3.75 4.04 13.14
CA ARG A 76 4.04 5.13 14.08
C ARG A 76 5.52 5.24 14.39
N LEU A 77 6.23 4.13 14.55
CA LEU A 77 7.68 4.12 14.76
C LEU A 77 8.44 4.57 13.49
N LEU A 78 7.94 4.16 12.32
CA LEU A 78 8.55 4.46 11.03
C LEU A 78 8.39 5.93 10.62
N PHE A 79 7.22 6.51 10.87
CA PHE A 79 6.85 7.89 10.52
C PHE A 79 6.22 8.65 11.70
N PRO A 80 6.98 9.00 12.76
CA PRO A 80 6.41 9.52 14.01
C PRO A 80 5.55 10.78 13.88
N LYS A 81 5.79 11.59 12.84
CA LYS A 81 5.06 12.84 12.57
C LYS A 81 3.87 12.66 11.62
N ASP A 82 3.93 11.67 10.74
CA ASP A 82 3.04 11.56 9.57
C ASP A 82 2.21 10.26 9.58
N PHE A 83 2.36 9.39 10.59
CA PHE A 83 1.66 8.09 10.63
C PHE A 83 0.13 8.21 10.55
N GLN A 84 -0.44 9.36 10.95
CA GLN A 84 -1.88 9.62 10.85
C GLN A 84 -2.34 9.86 9.40
N LEU A 85 -1.41 10.21 8.49
CA LEU A 85 -1.67 10.39 7.06
C LEU A 85 -1.68 9.05 6.31
N ILE A 86 -1.24 7.96 6.95
CA ILE A 86 -1.20 6.63 6.35
C ILE A 86 -2.43 5.85 6.80
N ILE A 87 -3.32 5.57 5.86
CA ILE A 87 -4.48 4.72 6.13
C ILE A 87 -4.02 3.26 6.26
N ILE A 88 -4.63 2.51 7.18
CA ILE A 88 -4.35 1.08 7.34
C ILE A 88 -5.66 0.33 7.17
N ARG A 89 -5.66 -0.65 6.27
CA ARG A 89 -6.77 -1.59 6.04
C ARG A 89 -6.23 -3.02 6.09
N GLY A 90 -6.61 -3.73 7.14
CA GLY A 90 -6.32 -5.15 7.34
C GLY A 90 -7.60 -5.95 7.58
N ASN A 91 -7.52 -7.27 7.77
CA ASN A 91 -8.70 -8.09 8.06
C ASN A 91 -9.06 -8.10 9.55
N ASP A 92 -9.12 -6.92 10.18
CA ASP A 92 -9.36 -6.77 11.62
C ASP A 92 -10.85 -6.66 12.00
N GLY A 93 -11.75 -6.59 11.01
CA GLY A 93 -13.19 -6.50 11.20
C GLY A 93 -13.70 -5.12 11.67
N ASN A 94 -12.84 -4.10 11.73
CA ASN A 94 -13.19 -2.77 12.26
C ASN A 94 -13.62 -1.76 11.18
N TRP A 95 -13.64 -2.19 9.92
CA TRP A 95 -14.09 -1.38 8.79
C TRP A 95 -14.95 -2.23 7.85
N PHE A 96 -15.72 -1.56 7.00
CA PHE A 96 -16.59 -2.18 6.02
C PHE A 96 -16.54 -1.39 4.72
N TYR A 97 -16.61 -2.10 3.59
CA TYR A 97 -16.81 -1.50 2.27
C TYR A 97 -18.18 -1.93 1.74
N GLY A 98 -19.09 -0.97 1.61
CA GLY A 98 -20.46 -1.20 1.13
C GLY A 98 -20.68 -0.91 -0.35
N GLY A 99 -19.61 -0.55 -1.08
CA GLY A 99 -19.71 -0.22 -2.50
C GLY A 99 -19.87 -1.46 -3.40
N GLN A 100 -20.13 -1.21 -4.68
CA GLN A 100 -20.36 -2.25 -5.70
C GLN A 100 -19.06 -2.69 -6.42
N GLY A 101 -17.89 -2.35 -5.86
CA GLY A 101 -16.59 -2.77 -6.39
C GLY A 101 -16.33 -4.27 -6.24
N SER A 102 -15.23 -4.74 -6.82
CA SER A 102 -14.81 -6.14 -6.66
C SER A 102 -14.55 -6.48 -5.19
N SER A 103 -15.00 -7.66 -4.78
CA SER A 103 -14.71 -8.26 -3.48
C SER A 103 -13.44 -9.13 -3.45
N ARG A 104 -12.73 -9.23 -4.58
CA ARG A 104 -11.54 -10.07 -4.72
C ARG A 104 -10.27 -9.37 -4.22
N GLY A 105 -9.33 -10.17 -3.72
CA GLY A 105 -8.03 -9.71 -3.24
C GLY A 105 -8.16 -8.51 -2.30
N LYS A 106 -7.34 -7.48 -2.55
CA LYS A 106 -7.30 -6.24 -1.76
C LYS A 106 -8.17 -5.11 -2.30
N GLN A 107 -9.03 -5.38 -3.28
CA GLN A 107 -9.87 -4.35 -3.88
C GLN A 107 -10.80 -3.67 -2.84
N PRO A 108 -11.43 -4.40 -1.89
CA PRO A 108 -12.21 -3.76 -0.81
C PRO A 108 -11.37 -2.89 0.11
N HIS A 109 -10.14 -3.31 0.45
CA HIS A 109 -9.22 -2.56 1.31
C HIS A 109 -8.81 -1.25 0.65
N ILE A 110 -8.45 -1.28 -0.63
CA ILE A 110 -8.12 -0.11 -1.43
C ILE A 110 -9.33 0.83 -1.50
N ALA A 111 -10.51 0.30 -1.85
CA ALA A 111 -11.72 1.11 -1.99
C ALA A 111 -12.14 1.78 -0.66
N SER A 112 -12.09 1.05 0.45
CA SER A 112 -12.38 1.61 1.77
C SER A 112 -11.38 2.67 2.21
N ALA A 113 -10.09 2.52 1.85
CA ALA A 113 -9.09 3.56 2.10
C ALA A 113 -9.37 4.82 1.26
N VAL A 114 -9.75 4.65 0.00
CA VAL A 114 -10.16 5.76 -0.88
C VAL A 114 -11.39 6.49 -0.36
N GLU A 115 -12.39 5.78 0.15
CA GLU A 115 -13.59 6.40 0.76
C GLU A 115 -13.19 7.28 1.95
N GLU A 116 -12.37 6.77 2.88
CA GLU A 116 -11.89 7.57 4.03
C GLU A 116 -11.11 8.80 3.58
N LEU A 117 -10.19 8.66 2.62
CA LEU A 117 -9.39 9.78 2.10
C LEU A 117 -10.25 10.82 1.36
N SER A 118 -11.23 10.36 0.59
CA SER A 118 -12.16 11.25 -0.13
C SER A 118 -13.02 12.05 0.85
N HIS A 119 -13.48 11.43 1.94
CA HIS A 119 -14.26 12.09 2.96
C HIS A 119 -13.43 13.04 3.84
N ALA A 120 -12.25 12.63 4.28
CA ALA A 120 -11.41 13.41 5.18
C ALA A 120 -10.65 14.55 4.48
N HIS A 121 -10.30 14.38 3.21
CA HIS A 121 -9.38 15.27 2.49
C HIS A 121 -9.86 15.73 1.12
N ALA A 122 -11.12 15.47 0.76
CA ALA A 122 -11.66 15.75 -0.59
C ALA A 122 -10.77 15.17 -1.71
N ALA A 123 -10.12 14.04 -1.43
CA ALA A 123 -9.21 13.38 -2.35
C ALA A 123 -9.94 12.95 -3.63
N GLN A 124 -9.37 13.26 -4.79
CA GLN A 124 -9.85 12.76 -6.08
C GLN A 124 -9.00 11.55 -6.49
N ILE A 125 -9.34 10.39 -5.94
CA ILE A 125 -8.64 9.13 -6.23
C ILE A 125 -9.55 8.26 -7.08
N SER A 126 -9.01 7.74 -8.19
CA SER A 126 -9.66 6.79 -9.06
C SER A 126 -8.85 5.50 -9.13
N ARG A 127 -9.42 4.46 -9.75
CA ARG A 127 -8.67 3.22 -10.02
C ARG A 127 -7.40 3.49 -10.82
N ARG A 128 -7.47 4.38 -11.83
CA ARG A 128 -6.34 4.77 -12.68
C ARG A 128 -5.28 5.64 -11.99
N SER A 129 -5.63 6.32 -10.90
CA SER A 129 -4.66 7.11 -10.13
C SER A 129 -4.15 6.35 -8.89
N THR A 130 -4.64 5.13 -8.68
CA THR A 130 -4.19 4.21 -7.64
C THR A 130 -3.08 3.31 -8.19
N LEU A 131 -2.04 3.10 -7.39
CA LEU A 131 -1.02 2.07 -7.61
C LEU A 131 -1.01 1.10 -6.42
N LEU A 132 -1.26 -0.19 -6.69
CA LEU A 132 -1.03 -1.29 -5.76
C LEU A 132 0.42 -1.81 -5.89
N ILE A 133 1.12 -1.99 -4.78
CA ILE A 133 2.41 -2.69 -4.71
C ILE A 133 2.22 -3.88 -3.79
N ASP A 134 2.46 -5.08 -4.31
CA ASP A 134 2.15 -6.36 -3.66
C ASP A 134 3.10 -7.45 -4.19
N ASP A 135 3.55 -8.38 -3.36
CA ASP A 135 4.38 -9.50 -3.79
C ASP A 135 3.58 -10.69 -4.30
N ASP A 136 2.26 -10.71 -4.08
CA ASP A 136 1.38 -11.77 -4.55
C ASP A 136 0.82 -11.49 -5.95
N ALA A 137 1.14 -12.37 -6.91
CA ALA A 137 0.73 -12.22 -8.30
C ALA A 137 -0.79 -12.27 -8.51
N GLN A 138 -1.55 -12.94 -7.63
CA GLN A 138 -3.01 -12.99 -7.72
C GLN A 138 -3.62 -11.64 -7.30
N ASN A 139 -3.11 -11.01 -6.24
CA ASN A 139 -3.52 -9.65 -5.85
C ASN A 139 -3.23 -8.63 -6.97
N ILE A 140 -2.08 -8.74 -7.62
CA ILE A 140 -1.71 -7.91 -8.76
C ILE A 140 -2.66 -8.13 -9.94
N ASN A 141 -2.92 -9.38 -10.32
CA ASN A 141 -3.86 -9.69 -11.40
C ASN A 141 -5.28 -9.16 -11.08
N ASP A 142 -5.77 -9.36 -9.86
CA ASP A 142 -7.07 -8.85 -9.44
C ASP A 142 -7.12 -7.32 -9.51
N ALA A 143 -6.05 -6.60 -9.16
CA ALA A 143 -5.97 -5.16 -9.31
C ALA A 143 -6.02 -4.70 -10.77
N LEU A 144 -5.20 -5.30 -11.63
CA LEU A 144 -5.14 -4.95 -13.05
C LEU A 144 -6.47 -5.20 -13.77
N VAL A 145 -7.12 -6.35 -13.52
CA VAL A 145 -8.45 -6.67 -14.08
C VAL A 145 -9.51 -5.66 -13.62
N ASN A 146 -9.34 -5.07 -12.43
CA ASN A 146 -10.23 -4.04 -11.92
C ASN A 146 -9.87 -2.62 -12.38
N GLY A 147 -8.81 -2.44 -13.18
CA GLY A 147 -8.35 -1.15 -13.70
C GLY A 147 -7.53 -0.33 -12.72
N VAL A 148 -6.99 -0.96 -11.67
CA VAL A 148 -6.02 -0.38 -10.74
C VAL A 148 -4.61 -0.67 -11.27
N ASN A 149 -3.73 0.34 -11.28
CA ASN A 149 -2.33 0.09 -11.64
C ASN A 149 -1.68 -0.77 -10.57
N ALA A 150 -0.78 -1.67 -10.96
CA ALA A 150 -0.18 -2.58 -10.02
C ALA A 150 1.26 -2.91 -10.40
N ILE A 151 2.13 -3.05 -9.39
CA ILE A 151 3.50 -3.52 -9.53
C ILE A 151 3.66 -4.76 -8.66
N LEU A 152 3.97 -5.90 -9.30
CA LEU A 152 4.41 -7.09 -8.60
C LEU A 152 5.79 -6.81 -7.99
N TYR A 153 5.84 -6.76 -6.66
CA TYR A 153 7.08 -6.56 -5.95
C TYR A 153 7.84 -7.89 -5.86
N ALA A 154 9.06 -7.90 -6.43
CA ALA A 154 9.93 -9.06 -6.41
C ALA A 154 11.14 -8.77 -5.52
N PRO A 155 11.20 -9.29 -4.28
CA PRO A 155 12.24 -8.91 -3.32
C PRO A 155 13.65 -9.34 -3.70
N HIS A 156 13.78 -10.30 -4.63
CA HIS A 156 15.07 -10.73 -5.17
C HIS A 156 15.56 -9.88 -6.34
N ASP A 157 14.74 -8.92 -6.80
CA ASP A 157 15.05 -8.02 -7.89
C ASP A 157 15.01 -6.57 -7.41
N PRO A 158 16.18 -5.97 -7.11
CA PRO A 158 16.25 -4.61 -6.56
C PRO A 158 15.75 -3.54 -7.53
N SER A 159 15.52 -3.88 -8.80
CA SER A 159 15.04 -2.97 -9.84
C SER A 159 13.57 -3.17 -10.20
N CYS A 160 12.85 -4.11 -9.57
CA CYS A 160 11.45 -4.40 -9.87
C CYS A 160 10.56 -3.16 -9.77
N LEU A 161 10.71 -2.36 -8.72
CA LEU A 161 9.96 -1.10 -8.54
C LEU A 161 10.28 -0.09 -9.65
N GLN A 162 11.55 0.09 -9.99
CA GLN A 162 11.95 1.06 -11.02
C GLN A 162 11.39 0.67 -12.39
N ARG A 163 11.46 -0.61 -12.77
CA ARG A 163 10.88 -1.10 -14.03
C ARG A 163 9.36 -1.03 -14.03
N GLY A 164 8.73 -1.40 -12.91
CA GLY A 164 7.28 -1.30 -12.76
C GLY A 164 6.79 0.13 -12.95
N VAL A 165 7.48 1.11 -12.35
CA VAL A 165 7.16 2.54 -12.51
C VAL A 165 7.40 3.01 -13.95
N ALA A 166 8.49 2.57 -14.59
CA ALA A 166 8.75 2.93 -15.99
C ALA A 166 7.63 2.43 -16.93
N ALA A 167 7.12 1.21 -16.69
CA ALA A 167 6.04 0.63 -17.48
C ALA A 167 4.69 1.35 -17.33
N LEU A 168 4.46 2.10 -16.24
CA LEU A 168 3.23 2.90 -16.07
C LEU A 168 3.13 4.05 -17.07
N GLY A 169 4.26 4.56 -17.57
CA GLY A 169 4.29 5.66 -18.54
C GLY A 169 4.08 5.23 -19.99
N GLU A 170 4.03 3.93 -20.26
CA GLU A 170 3.89 3.36 -21.61
C GLU A 170 2.47 2.86 -21.93
N ALA A 171 1.55 2.90 -20.95
CA ALA A 171 0.18 2.39 -21.03
C ALA A 171 -0.87 3.49 -21.21
#